data_AF-A0A124IGT0-F1
#
_entry.id   AF-A0A124IGT0-F1
#
_cell.length_a   1.000
_cell.length_b   1.000
_cell.length_c   1.000
_cell.angle_alpha   90.00
_cell.angle_beta   90.00
_cell.angle_gamma   90.00
#
_symmetry.space_group_name_H-M   'P 1'
#
loop_
_entity.id
_entity.type
_entity.pdbx_description
1 polymer ?
#
loop_
_entity_poly.entity_id
_entity_poly.type
_entity_poly.pdbx_seq_one_letter_code
_entity_poly.pdbx_strand_id
1 'polypeptide(L)'
;MIVTKLSERLKDMNIDYSAYSFPGKESRTLGAIVYDLHHNQEAFVDKQIDALSLQILHVAAHIDTIKNRIIPDLKAGKIVLLDRFWWSTYAYGVANGINKSILKDIILPEKKYLER
;
A
#
# COMPACT_ATOMS: atom_id res chain seq x y z
N MET A 1 -14.80 -9.35 -2.02
CA MET A 1 -14.26 -8.19 -1.26
C MET A 1 -15.00 -6.93 -1.67
N ILE A 2 -15.11 -5.93 -0.77
CA ILE A 2 -15.87 -4.69 -1.02
C ILE A 2 -15.34 -3.94 -2.26
N VAL A 3 -14.02 -3.85 -2.44
CA VAL A 3 -13.40 -3.19 -3.60
C VAL A 3 -13.83 -3.84 -4.92
N THR A 4 -13.94 -5.17 -4.99
CA THR A 4 -14.42 -5.88 -6.19
C THR A 4 -15.84 -5.48 -6.55
N LYS A 5 -16.75 -5.50 -5.57
CA LYS A 5 -18.17 -5.13 -5.80
C LYS A 5 -18.32 -3.66 -6.20
N LEU A 6 -17.52 -2.77 -5.60
CA LEU A 6 -17.49 -1.35 -5.99
C LEU A 6 -16.95 -1.17 -7.41
N SER A 7 -15.90 -1.92 -7.78
CA SER A 7 -15.32 -1.88 -9.12
C SER A 7 -16.34 -2.31 -10.18
N GLU A 8 -17.06 -3.41 -9.93
CA GLU A 8 -18.17 -3.87 -10.78
C GLU A 8 -19.25 -2.78 -10.91
N ARG A 9 -19.65 -2.17 -9.79
CA ARG A 9 -20.67 -1.12 -9.80
C ARG A 9 -20.25 0.13 -10.57
N LEU A 10 -19.01 0.59 -10.41
CA LEU A 10 -18.48 1.75 -11.14
C LEU A 10 -18.38 1.46 -12.65
N LYS A 11 -17.99 0.23 -13.00
CA LYS A 11 -17.98 -0.23 -14.39
C LYS A 11 -19.38 -0.23 -15.00
N ASP A 12 -20.40 -0.74 -14.30
CA ASP A 12 -21.80 -0.72 -14.76
C ASP A 12 -22.33 0.70 -14.96
N MET A 13 -21.82 1.65 -14.18
CA MET A 13 -22.17 3.08 -14.26
C MET A 13 -21.35 3.85 -15.31
N ASN A 14 -20.42 3.17 -16.01
CA ASN A 14 -19.48 3.79 -16.94
C ASN A 14 -18.69 4.97 -16.32
N ILE A 15 -18.29 4.81 -15.05
CA ILE A 15 -17.45 5.77 -14.33
C ILE A 15 -16.01 5.27 -14.35
N ASP A 16 -15.09 6.13 -14.78
CA ASP A 16 -13.66 5.82 -14.76
C ASP A 16 -13.13 5.66 -13.34
N TYR A 17 -12.46 4.52 -13.11
CA TYR A 17 -11.89 4.20 -11.81
C TYR A 17 -10.57 3.44 -11.95
N SER A 18 -9.81 3.41 -10.86
CA SER A 18 -8.71 2.50 -10.65
C SER A 18 -8.78 1.88 -9.26
N ALA A 19 -8.24 0.67 -9.11
CA ALA A 19 -8.23 -0.05 -7.86
C ALA A 19 -6.82 -0.50 -7.52
N TYR A 20 -6.37 -0.17 -6.31
CA TYR A 20 -5.05 -0.51 -5.80
C TYR A 20 -5.17 -1.33 -4.53
N SER A 21 -4.23 -2.24 -4.32
CA SER A 21 -4.08 -2.96 -3.06
C SER A 21 -2.69 -2.69 -2.51
N PHE A 22 -2.52 -2.78 -1.19
CA PHE A 22 -1.23 -2.53 -0.54
C PHE A 22 -0.75 -3.72 0.29
N PRO A 23 0.57 -4.06 0.26
CA PRO A 23 1.66 -3.30 -0.38
C PRO A 23 1.65 -3.33 -1.92
N GLY A 24 0.85 -4.20 -2.54
CA GLY A 24 0.64 -4.29 -3.98
C GLY A 24 0.85 -5.71 -4.49
N LYS A 25 0.06 -6.14 -5.47
CA LYS A 25 0.19 -7.45 -6.12
C LYS A 25 0.40 -7.37 -7.62
N GLU A 26 0.43 -6.15 -8.16
CA GLU A 26 0.57 -5.95 -9.59
C GLU A 26 1.99 -6.28 -10.03
N SER A 27 2.10 -7.12 -11.05
CA SER A 27 3.39 -7.62 -11.51
C SER A 27 4.34 -6.48 -11.88
N ARG A 28 5.63 -6.71 -11.63
CA ARG A 28 6.71 -5.74 -11.93
C ARG A 28 6.58 -4.38 -11.21
N THR A 29 5.93 -4.35 -10.04
CA THR A 29 5.92 -3.19 -9.15
C THR A 29 6.76 -3.43 -7.90
N LEU A 30 7.21 -2.35 -7.24
CA LEU A 30 7.86 -2.46 -5.93
C LEU A 30 6.93 -3.14 -4.91
N GLY A 31 5.64 -2.85 -5.00
CA GLY A 31 4.61 -3.49 -4.19
C GLY A 31 4.59 -5.00 -4.30
N ALA A 32 4.65 -5.55 -5.52
CA ALA A 32 4.71 -7.00 -5.72
C ALA A 32 5.98 -7.63 -5.12
N ILE A 33 7.12 -6.95 -5.22
CA ILE A 33 8.38 -7.43 -4.62
C ILE A 33 8.25 -7.46 -3.09
N VAL A 34 7.73 -6.40 -2.48
CA VAL A 34 7.53 -6.34 -1.02
C VAL A 34 6.48 -7.34 -0.56
N TYR A 35 5.43 -7.55 -1.33
CA TYR A 35 4.42 -8.58 -1.06
C TYR A 35 5.04 -9.97 -1.06
N ASP A 36 5.83 -10.29 -2.08
CA ASP A 36 6.49 -11.59 -2.22
C ASP A 36 7.50 -11.82 -1.09
N LEU A 37 8.34 -10.81 -0.79
CA LEU A 37 9.28 -10.83 0.33
C LEU A 37 8.57 -11.06 1.68
N HIS A 38 7.40 -10.45 1.90
CA HIS A 38 6.65 -10.64 3.15
C HIS A 38 6.10 -12.07 3.27
N HIS A 39 5.61 -12.66 2.18
CA HIS A 39 4.96 -13.97 2.23
C HIS A 39 5.93 -15.15 2.07
N ASN A 40 7.07 -14.94 1.42
CA ASN A 40 8.05 -15.96 1.06
C ASN A 40 9.48 -15.53 1.48
N GLN A 41 9.64 -14.98 2.68
CA GLN A 41 10.88 -14.33 3.14
C GLN A 41 12.11 -15.24 3.05
N GLU A 42 11.94 -16.54 3.27
CA GLU A 42 12.98 -17.58 3.22
C GLU A 42 13.61 -17.74 1.83
N ALA A 43 12.94 -17.28 0.77
CA ALA A 43 13.51 -17.23 -0.57
C ALA A 43 14.50 -16.07 -0.76
N PHE A 44 14.52 -15.09 0.15
CA PHE A 44 15.28 -13.85 0.02
C PHE A 44 16.30 -13.64 1.13
N VAL A 45 16.02 -14.10 2.35
CA VAL A 45 16.85 -13.89 3.53
C VAL A 45 16.84 -15.11 4.45
N ASP A 46 17.99 -15.41 5.07
CA ASP A 46 18.13 -16.55 5.99
C ASP A 46 17.48 -16.30 7.36
N LYS A 47 17.28 -15.03 7.72
CA LYS A 47 16.76 -14.61 9.03
C LYS A 47 15.41 -13.94 8.87
N GLN A 48 14.56 -14.11 9.87
CA GLN A 48 13.29 -13.40 9.94
C GLN A 48 13.52 -11.89 9.87
N ILE A 49 12.74 -11.23 9.01
CA ILE A 49 12.79 -9.77 8.87
C ILE A 49 12.17 -9.15 10.12
N ASP A 50 12.86 -8.17 10.70
CA ASP A 50 12.34 -7.37 11.80
C ASP A 50 11.03 -6.66 11.42
N ALA A 51 10.08 -6.59 12.35
CA ALA A 51 8.74 -6.08 12.08
C ALA A 51 8.75 -4.61 11.63
N LEU A 52 9.62 -3.78 12.21
CA LEU A 52 9.77 -2.38 11.80
C LEU A 52 10.35 -2.27 10.39
N SER A 53 11.39 -3.05 10.10
CA SER A 53 11.99 -3.12 8.76
C SER A 53 10.95 -3.49 7.70
N LEU A 54 10.10 -4.49 8.00
CA LEU A 54 9.01 -4.89 7.12
C LEU A 54 7.98 -3.77 6.93
N GLN A 55 7.57 -3.06 7.99
CA GLN A 55 6.64 -1.92 7.84
C GLN A 55 7.23 -0.79 6.98
N ILE A 56 8.53 -0.51 7.10
CA ILE A 56 9.20 0.49 6.28
C ILE A 56 9.18 0.08 4.80
N LEU A 57 9.39 -1.21 4.49
CA LEU A 57 9.29 -1.71 3.11
C LEU A 57 7.88 -1.58 2.55
N HIS A 58 6.84 -1.80 3.36
CA HIS A 58 5.46 -1.54 2.95
C HIS A 58 5.26 -0.06 2.63
N VAL A 59 5.73 0.86 3.48
CA VAL A 59 5.65 2.30 3.19
C VAL A 59 6.40 2.67 1.91
N ALA A 60 7.58 2.10 1.66
CA ALA A 60 8.32 2.33 0.42
C ALA A 60 7.51 1.92 -0.83
N ALA A 61 6.87 0.75 -0.79
CA ALA A 61 5.95 0.30 -1.84
C ALA A 61 4.72 1.22 -1.99
N HIS A 62 4.18 1.73 -0.87
CA HIS A 62 3.07 2.68 -0.90
C HIS A 62 3.46 3.96 -1.63
N ILE A 63 4.60 4.56 -1.26
CA ILE A 63 5.10 5.81 -1.85
C ILE A 63 5.28 5.66 -3.37
N ASP A 64 5.85 4.55 -3.82
CA ASP A 64 6.04 4.27 -5.24
C ASP A 64 4.70 4.23 -6.00
N THR A 65 3.72 3.49 -5.45
CA THR A 65 2.37 3.38 -6.02
C THR A 65 1.65 4.74 -6.01
N ILE A 66 1.78 5.50 -4.93
CA ILE A 66 1.14 6.82 -4.79
C ILE A 66 1.65 7.77 -5.87
N LYS A 67 2.98 7.88 -5.99
CA LYS A 67 3.62 8.83 -6.89
C LYS A 67 3.42 8.48 -8.35
N ASN A 68 3.58 7.21 -8.70
CA ASN A 68 3.62 6.79 -10.09
C ASN A 68 2.24 6.41 -10.65
N ARG A 69 1.22 6.21 -9.80
CA ARG A 69 -0.08 5.67 -10.23
C ARG A 69 -1.27 6.41 -9.65
N ILE A 70 -1.37 6.50 -8.33
CA ILE A 70 -2.55 7.10 -7.67
C ILE A 70 -2.65 8.59 -7.97
N ILE A 71 -1.57 9.36 -7.80
CA ILE A 71 -1.60 10.80 -8.10
C ILE A 71 -1.93 11.05 -9.59
N PRO A 72 -1.31 10.37 -10.57
CA PRO A 72 -1.73 10.47 -11.96
C PRO A 72 -3.21 10.16 -12.21
N ASP A 73 -3.75 9.09 -11.61
CA ASP A 73 -5.16 8.72 -11.78
C ASP A 73 -6.12 9.73 -11.15
N LEU A 74 -5.79 10.25 -9.97
CA LEU A 74 -6.55 11.33 -9.33
C LEU A 74 -6.56 12.59 -10.22
N LYS A 75 -5.40 12.96 -10.78
CA LYS A 75 -5.29 14.09 -11.72
C LYS A 75 -6.08 13.87 -13.01
N ALA A 76 -6.24 12.62 -13.44
CA ALA A 76 -7.08 12.25 -14.57
C ALA A 76 -8.59 12.23 -14.23
N GLY A 77 -8.98 12.55 -12.98
CA GLY A 77 -10.38 12.60 -12.55
C GLY A 77 -11.00 11.24 -12.23
N LYS A 78 -10.18 10.18 -12.09
CA LYS A 78 -10.69 8.84 -11.77
C LYS A 78 -11.09 8.72 -10.31
N ILE A 79 -12.09 7.88 -10.03
CA ILE A 79 -12.31 7.37 -8.68
C ILE A 79 -11.22 6.35 -8.35
N VAL A 80 -10.49 6.57 -7.25
CA VAL A 80 -9.44 5.65 -6.82
C VAL A 80 -9.92 4.83 -5.63
N LEU A 81 -10.02 3.52 -5.81
CA LEU A 81 -10.36 2.55 -4.78
C LEU A 81 -9.09 1.97 -4.16
N LEU A 82 -8.98 2.01 -2.83
CA LEU A 82 -7.82 1.50 -2.10
C LEU A 82 -8.24 0.31 -1.21
N ASP A 83 -7.71 -0.86 -1.50
CA ASP A 83 -7.73 -2.02 -0.60
C ASP A 83 -6.52 -1.94 0.32
N ARG A 84 -6.76 -1.42 1.54
CA ARG A 84 -5.75 -0.98 2.52
C ARG A 84 -5.03 0.30 2.11
N PHE A 85 -4.31 0.87 3.08
CA PHE A 85 -3.47 2.06 2.93
C PHE A 85 -2.63 2.24 4.21
N TRP A 86 -2.07 3.44 4.49
CA TRP A 86 -1.27 3.73 5.69
C TRP A 86 -1.85 3.24 7.03
N TRP A 87 -3.18 3.22 7.19
CA TRP A 87 -3.81 2.76 8.43
C TRP A 87 -3.56 1.27 8.71
N SER A 88 -3.33 0.47 7.67
CA SER A 88 -2.93 -0.93 7.84
C SER A 88 -1.52 -1.04 8.40
N THR A 89 -0.58 -0.24 7.90
CA THR A 89 0.79 -0.13 8.44
C THR A 89 0.75 0.21 9.93
N TYR A 90 -0.08 1.18 10.31
CA TYR A 90 -0.25 1.54 11.72
C TYR A 90 -0.87 0.41 12.56
N ALA A 91 -1.98 -0.16 12.12
CA ALA A 91 -2.71 -1.19 12.88
C ALA A 91 -1.87 -2.46 13.08
N TYR A 92 -1.27 -2.98 12.01
CA TYR A 92 -0.39 -4.15 12.10
C TYR A 92 0.91 -3.83 12.82
N GLY A 93 1.45 -2.62 12.67
CA GLY A 93 2.64 -2.23 13.40
C GLY A 93 2.41 -2.24 14.91
N VAL A 94 1.29 -1.69 15.38
CA VAL A 94 0.90 -1.73 16.80
C VAL A 94 0.69 -3.17 17.26
N ALA A 95 0.01 -4.00 16.47
CA ALA A 95 -0.22 -5.41 16.81
C ALA A 95 1.09 -6.22 16.92
N ASN A 96 2.11 -5.86 16.15
CA ASN A 96 3.45 -6.47 16.20
C ASN A 96 4.40 -5.82 17.23
N GLY A 97 3.88 -4.97 18.13
CA GLY A 97 4.66 -4.39 19.23
C GLY A 97 5.57 -3.22 18.83
N ILE A 98 5.40 -2.65 17.62
CA ILE A 98 6.18 -1.49 17.18
C ILE A 98 5.71 -0.25 17.93
N ASN A 99 6.66 0.57 18.38
CA ASN A 99 6.36 1.81 19.08
C ASN A 99 5.53 2.76 18.19
N LYS A 100 4.43 3.29 18.76
CA LYS A 100 3.52 4.22 18.07
C LYS A 100 4.18 5.49 17.56
N SER A 101 5.21 6.03 18.22
CA SER A 101 5.94 7.21 17.74
C SER A 101 6.70 6.88 16.45
N ILE A 102 7.42 5.76 16.45
CA ILE A 102 8.14 5.26 15.27
C ILE A 102 7.17 5.03 14.11
N LEU A 103 6.02 4.41 14.36
CA LEU A 103 4.99 4.21 13.31
C LEU A 103 4.50 5.52 12.71
N LYS A 104 4.34 6.57 13.51
CA LYS A 104 3.95 7.90 13.01
C LYS A 104 5.05 8.47 12.11
N ASP A 105 6.32 8.32 12.51
CA ASP A 105 7.46 8.85 11.77
C ASP A 105 7.64 8.16 10.42
N ILE A 106 7.51 6.83 10.36
CA ILE A 106 7.67 6.09 9.10
C ILE A 106 6.50 6.28 8.15
N ILE A 107 5.27 6.53 8.64
CA ILE A 107 4.09 6.75 7.79
C ILE A 107 4.04 8.19 7.25
N LEU A 108 4.69 9.14 7.92
CA LEU A 108 4.64 10.56 7.58
C LEU A 108 4.99 10.86 6.10
N PRO A 109 6.01 10.24 5.48
CA PRO A 109 6.33 10.49 4.08
C PRO A 109 5.18 10.14 3.12
N GLU A 110 4.42 9.07 3.40
CA GLU A 110 3.25 8.65 2.59
C GLU A 110 2.17 9.75 2.61
N LYS A 111 1.85 10.27 3.80
CA LYS A 111 0.82 11.32 3.98
C LYS A 111 1.18 12.61 3.26
N LYS A 112 2.46 13.01 3.30
CA LYS A 112 2.94 14.24 2.65
C LYS A 112 2.75 14.27 1.13
N TYR A 113 2.57 13.14 0.47
CA TYR A 113 2.27 13.10 -0.97
C TYR A 113 0.81 13.41 -1.30
N LEU A 114 -0.11 13.20 -0.36
CA LEU A 114 -1.55 13.44 -0.57
C LEU A 114 -2.03 14.79 -0.02
N GLU A 115 -1.23 15.46 0.79
CA GLU A 115 -1.52 16.78 1.37
C GLU A 115 -1.09 17.96 0.47
N ARG A 116 -0.67 17.68 -0.78
CA ARG A 116 -0.20 18.68 -1.75
C ARG A 116 -1.09 18.72 -2.97
#